data_AF-A0A2D5MTI6-F1
#
_entry.id   AF-A0A2D5MTI6-F1
#
_cell.length_a   1.000
_cell.length_b   1.000
_cell.length_c   1.000
_cell.angle_alpha   90.00
_cell.angle_beta   90.00
_cell.angle_gamma   90.00
#
_symmetry.space_group_name_H-M   'P 1'
#
loop_
_entity.id
_entity.type
_entity.pdbx_description
1 polymer ?
#
loop_
_entity_poly.entity_id
_entity_poly.type
_entity_poly.pdbx_seq_one_letter_code
_entity_poly.pdbx_strand_id
1 'polypeptide(L)'
;MTALTSHQNNICVHRFTLGDVEDPEIYSDTHIWDWMESDPAGQFCKNNSKQLMRKISQDDFGYGYQVEVFAEFGEKEMTFYGLKYLTK
;
A
#
# COMPACT_ATOMS: atom_id res chain seq x y z
N MET A 1 -5.01 34.00 1.57
CA MET A 1 -5.43 32.98 0.59
C MET A 1 -4.77 31.67 1.00
N THR A 2 -5.63 30.75 1.41
CA THR A 2 -5.51 29.31 1.73
C THR A 2 -4.12 28.70 1.99
N ALA A 3 -3.89 28.30 3.24
CA ALA A 3 -2.80 27.42 3.61
C ALA A 3 -2.91 26.08 2.86
N LEU A 4 -1.90 25.73 2.06
CA LEU A 4 -1.71 24.40 1.52
C LEU A 4 -1.15 23.51 2.64
N THR A 5 -1.97 23.18 3.63
CA THR A 5 -1.62 22.13 4.59
C THR A 5 -1.96 20.78 3.97
N SER A 6 -1.19 20.39 2.96
CA SER A 6 -1.17 19.05 2.42
C SER A 6 -0.46 18.12 3.41
N HIS A 7 -1.10 17.78 4.53
CA HIS A 7 -0.71 16.58 5.27
C HIS A 7 -1.13 15.39 4.42
N GLN A 8 -0.23 14.91 3.55
CA GLN A 8 -0.41 13.64 2.87
C GLN A 8 -0.28 12.53 3.92
N ASN A 9 -1.42 12.04 4.40
CA ASN A 9 -1.50 10.92 5.34
C ASN A 9 -1.30 9.60 4.57
N ASN A 10 -0.09 9.42 4.03
CA ASN A 10 0.32 8.22 3.34
C ASN A 10 0.86 7.20 4.35
N ILE A 11 0.23 6.04 4.43
CA ILE A 11 0.68 4.95 5.29
C ILE A 11 1.00 3.70 4.45
N CYS A 12 2.02 2.96 4.86
CA CYS A 12 2.31 1.66 4.26
C CYS A 12 1.26 0.65 4.75
N VAL A 13 0.41 0.19 3.83
CA VAL A 13 -0.73 -0.69 4.12
C VAL A 13 -0.43 -2.14 3.82
N HIS A 14 0.48 -2.40 2.89
CA HIS A 14 0.85 -3.74 2.48
C HIS A 14 2.30 -3.77 2.00
N ARG A 15 3.01 -4.85 2.32
CA ARG A 15 4.40 -5.06 1.92
C ARG A 15 4.62 -6.53 1.63
N PHE A 16 5.19 -6.81 0.48
CA PHE A 16 5.52 -8.17 0.04
C PHE A 16 6.79 -8.17 -0.80
N THR A 17 7.37 -9.35 -0.99
CA THR A 17 8.51 -9.58 -1.86
C THR A 17 8.05 -10.30 -3.12
N LEU A 18 8.59 -9.88 -4.25
CA LEU A 18 8.52 -10.58 -5.52
C LEU A 18 9.88 -11.21 -5.79
N GLY A 19 9.87 -12.38 -6.43
CA GLY A 19 11.10 -13.00 -6.93
C GLY A 19 11.72 -12.18 -8.06
N ASP A 20 12.81 -12.70 -8.62
CA ASP A 20 13.39 -12.20 -9.86
C ASP A 20 12.40 -12.45 -11.01
N VAL A 21 11.63 -11.41 -11.35
CA VAL A 21 10.60 -11.43 -12.38
C VAL A 21 10.93 -10.41 -13.46
N GLU A 22 10.61 -10.74 -14.71
CA GLU A 22 10.92 -9.90 -15.87
C GLU A 22 10.26 -8.52 -15.80
N ASP A 23 9.03 -8.45 -15.27
CA ASP A 23 8.26 -7.21 -15.14
C ASP A 23 7.63 -7.10 -13.74
N PRO A 24 8.37 -6.58 -12.73
CA PRO A 24 7.87 -6.53 -11.36
C PRO A 24 6.64 -5.61 -11.20
N GLU A 25 6.39 -4.71 -12.15
CA GLU A 25 5.24 -3.81 -12.12
C GLU A 25 3.94 -4.58 -12.32
N ILE A 26 3.83 -5.32 -13.43
CA ILE A 26 2.62 -6.08 -13.78
C ILE A 26 2.33 -7.18 -12.74
N TYR A 27 3.37 -7.86 -12.28
CA TYR A 27 3.23 -8.90 -11.26
C TYR A 27 2.80 -8.31 -9.92
N SER A 28 3.33 -7.14 -9.55
CA SER A 28 2.90 -6.45 -8.33
C SER A 28 1.44 -6.02 -8.41
N ASP A 29 0.95 -5.55 -9.56
CA ASP A 29 -0.43 -5.10 -9.73
C ASP A 29 -1.43 -6.26 -9.53
N THR A 30 -1.10 -7.45 -10.02
CA THR A 30 -1.91 -8.66 -9.82
C THR A 30 -2.00 -9.02 -8.34
N HIS A 31 -0.86 -9.04 -7.63
CA HIS A 31 -0.83 -9.29 -6.19
C HIS A 31 -1.61 -8.25 -5.39
N ILE A 32 -1.49 -6.98 -5.75
CA ILE A 32 -2.21 -5.88 -5.11
C ILE A 32 -3.72 -6.04 -5.34
N TRP A 33 -4.14 -6.43 -6.56
CA TRP A 33 -5.55 -6.71 -6.87
C TRP A 33 -6.11 -7.84 -6.01
N ASP A 34 -5.42 -8.98 -5.97
CA ASP A 34 -5.84 -10.14 -5.17
C ASP A 34 -5.95 -9.78 -3.68
N TRP A 35 -4.98 -9.02 -3.15
CA TRP A 35 -5.02 -8.53 -1.78
C TRP A 35 -6.23 -7.60 -1.53
N MET A 36 -6.53 -6.70 -2.47
CA MET A 36 -7.69 -5.80 -2.38
C MET A 36 -9.03 -6.56 -2.39
N GLU A 37 -9.09 -7.74 -3.01
CA GLU A 37 -10.31 -8.56 -3.04
C GLU A 37 -10.44 -9.53 -1.87
N SER A 38 -9.34 -10.10 -1.40
CA SER A 38 -9.36 -11.19 -0.43
C SER A 38 -9.13 -10.78 1.03
N ASP A 39 -8.34 -9.73 1.29
CA ASP A 39 -7.98 -9.32 2.65
C ASP A 39 -8.90 -8.20 3.16
N PRO A 40 -9.49 -8.29 4.38
CA PRO A 40 -10.29 -7.21 4.96
C PRO A 40 -9.58 -5.85 5.02
N ALA A 41 -8.25 -5.83 5.20
CA ALA A 41 -7.44 -4.62 5.14
C ALA A 41 -7.34 -4.08 3.71
N GLY A 42 -7.17 -4.95 2.72
CA GLY A 42 -7.17 -4.60 1.30
C GLY A 42 -8.52 -4.08 0.82
N GLN A 43 -9.61 -4.74 1.20
CA GLN A 43 -10.98 -4.30 0.93
C GLN A 43 -11.27 -2.94 1.57
N PHE A 44 -10.76 -2.70 2.78
CA PHE A 44 -10.87 -1.39 3.41
C PHE A 44 -10.15 -0.32 2.60
N CYS A 45 -8.92 -0.59 2.14
CA CYS A 45 -8.17 0.34 1.29
C CYS A 45 -8.90 0.62 -0.03
N LYS A 46 -9.42 -0.41 -0.71
CA LYS A 46 -10.18 -0.30 -1.97
C LYS A 46 -11.38 0.66 -1.85
N ASN A 47 -12.07 0.64 -0.72
CA ASN A 47 -13.30 1.41 -0.53
C ASN A 47 -13.10 2.78 0.12
N ASN A 48 -12.03 2.98 0.90
CA ASN A 48 -11.87 4.17 1.75
C ASN A 48 -10.60 4.99 1.45
N SER A 49 -9.66 4.46 0.66
CA SER A 49 -8.48 5.23 0.26
C SER A 49 -8.83 6.22 -0.86
N LYS A 50 -8.19 7.39 -0.83
CA LYS A 50 -8.28 8.37 -1.94
C LYS A 50 -7.39 7.97 -3.10
N GLN A 51 -6.22 7.43 -2.77
CA GLN A 51 -5.21 7.02 -3.73
C GLN A 51 -4.41 5.85 -3.16
N LEU A 52 -4.10 4.90 -4.03
CA LEU A 52 -3.14 3.83 -3.79
C LEU A 52 -1.89 4.09 -4.62
N MET A 53 -0.72 3.95 -4.02
CA MET A 53 0.57 4.09 -4.69
C MET A 53 1.42 2.87 -4.37
N ARG A 54 2.10 2.33 -5.38
CA ARG A 54 3.11 1.29 -5.17
C ARG A 54 4.50 1.86 -5.33
N LYS A 55 5.43 1.34 -4.53
CA LYS A 55 6.86 1.59 -4.64
C LYS A 55 7.55 0.25 -4.76
N ILE A 56 8.35 0.10 -5.80
CA ILE A 56 9.19 -1.08 -6.01
C ILE A 56 10.63 -0.67 -5.74
N SER A 57 11.31 -1.42 -4.88
CA SER A 57 12.74 -1.33 -4.65
C SER A 57 13.38 -2.68 -4.92
N GLN A 58 14.60 -2.66 -5.44
CA GLN A 58 15.37 -3.89 -5.59
C GLN A 58 15.82 -4.37 -4.21
N ASP A 59 15.70 -5.66 -3.95
CA ASP A 59 16.27 -6.27 -2.74
C ASP A 59 17.72 -6.68 -3.04
N ASP A 60 18.66 -5.87 -2.55
CA ASP A 60 20.10 -6.03 -2.79
C ASP A 60 20.66 -7.36 -2.29
N PHE A 61 19.99 -8.04 -1.36
CA PHE A 61 20.44 -9.30 -0.76
C PHE A 61 19.57 -10.50 -1.16
N GLY A 62 18.30 -10.26 -1.49
CA GLY A 62 17.32 -11.31 -1.78
C GLY A 62 17.26 -11.76 -3.25
N TYR A 63 17.96 -11.08 -4.18
CA TYR A 63 17.85 -11.31 -5.63
C TYR A 63 16.38 -11.30 -6.10
N GLY A 64 15.69 -10.18 -5.85
CA GLY A 64 14.30 -9.97 -6.23
C GLY A 64 13.86 -8.52 -6.02
N TYR A 65 12.56 -8.31 -5.84
CA TYR A 65 11.98 -7.00 -5.65
C TYR A 65 11.17 -6.93 -4.35
N GLN A 66 11.31 -5.81 -3.64
CA GLN A 66 10.44 -5.47 -2.53
C GLN A 66 9.38 -4.48 -3.03
N VAL A 67 8.12 -4.83 -2.78
CA VAL A 67 6.97 -3.99 -3.12
C VAL A 67 6.34 -3.46 -1.85
N GLU A 68 6.24 -2.14 -1.76
CA GLU A 68 5.55 -1.42 -0.70
C GLU A 68 4.33 -0.71 -1.28
N VAL A 69 3.18 -0.90 -0.66
CA VAL A 69 1.92 -0.29 -1.06
C VAL A 69 1.54 0.76 -0.03
N PHE A 70 1.35 1.98 -0.49
CA PHE A 70 0.93 3.11 0.31
C PHE A 70 -0.51 3.49 -0.05
N ALA A 71 -1.30 3.81 0.96
CA ALA A 71 -2.62 4.40 0.75
C ALA A 71 -2.69 5.78 1.41
N GLU A 72 -3.34 6.70 0.70
CA GLU A 72 -3.72 8.00 1.24
C GLU A 72 -5.13 7.91 1.82
N PHE A 73 -5.27 8.26 3.10
CA PHE A 73 -6.54 8.27 3.83
C PHE A 73 -6.92 9.66 4.34
N GLY A 74 -8.20 9.83 4.69
CA GLY A 74 -8.61 10.88 5.62
C GLY A 74 -8.13 10.58 7.05
N GLU A 75 -8.12 11.59 7.92
CA GLU A 75 -7.65 11.44 9.31
C GLU A 75 -8.42 10.37 10.10
N LYS A 76 -9.74 10.27 9.88
CA LYS A 76 -10.60 9.30 10.57
C LYS A 76 -10.30 7.87 10.12
N GLU A 77 -10.20 7.66 8.81
CA GLU A 77 -9.94 6.37 8.20
C GLU A 77 -8.52 5.88 8.51
N MET A 78 -7.54 6.79 8.52
CA MET A 78 -6.17 6.50 8.94
C MET A 78 -6.11 6.01 10.38
N THR A 79 -6.79 6.71 11.30
CA THR A 79 -6.84 6.32 12.71
C THR A 79 -7.50 4.95 12.88
N PHE A 80 -8.62 4.72 12.18
CA PHE A 80 -9.30 3.42 12.21
C PHE A 80 -8.41 2.30 11.66
N TYR A 81 -7.75 2.54 10.53
CA TYR A 81 -6.86 1.56 9.91
C TYR A 81 -5.68 1.21 10.84
N GLY A 82 -5.06 2.22 11.44
CA GLY A 82 -3.95 2.01 12.37
C GLY A 82 -4.33 1.19 13.60
N LEU A 83 -5.49 1.49 14.20
CA LEU A 83 -5.98 0.76 15.36
C LEU A 83 -6.41 -0.68 15.03
N LYS A 84 -7.02 -0.89 13.86
CA LYS A 84 -7.61 -2.20 13.53
C LYS A 84 -6.62 -3.14 12.83
N TYR A 85 -5.75 -2.63 11.97
CA TYR A 85 -4.95 -3.45 11.06
C TYR A 85 -3.43 -3.31 11.26
N LEU A 86 -2.93 -2.19 11.80
CA LEU A 86 -1.49 -2.03 12.08
C LEU A 86 -1.08 -2.49 13.48
N THR A 87 -2.02 -2.57 14.41
CA THR A 87 -1.75 -3.03 15.78
C THR A 87 -1.80 -4.57 15.80
N LYS A 88 -0.65 -5.22 15.57
CA LYS A 88 -0.47 -6.66 15.76
C LYS A 88 0.25 -6.94 17.07
#